data_AF-A0A4R1B206-F1
#
_entry.id   AF-A0A4R1B206-F1
#
_cell.length_a   1.000
_cell.length_b   1.000
_cell.length_c   1.000
_cell.angle_alpha   90.00
_cell.angle_beta   90.00
_cell.angle_gamma   90.00
#
_symmetry.space_group_name_H-M   'P 1'
#
loop_
_entity.id
_entity.type
_entity.pdbx_description
1 polymer ?
#
loop_
_entity_poly.entity_id
_entity_poly.type
_entity_poly.pdbx_seq_one_letter_code
_entity_poly.pdbx_strand_id
1 'polypeptide(L)'
;MFVKKCLTGLVVLLAILVCVNTAGSLGVYAESGVGTQPAEKVKELEVELNDDYFSPKAITISNGKPTMLILKNKGKKEHTFTVEKLGIDVEIQPGKEKTITVKPNQPGTFELICRYHFQEGMVGKVVVE
;
A
#
# COMPACT_ATOMS: atom_id res chain seq x y z
N MET A 1 -4.20 26.56 45.59
CA MET A 1 -4.05 25.53 46.64
C MET A 1 -3.81 24.22 45.91
N PHE A 2 -2.55 23.79 45.89
CA PHE A 2 -2.06 22.69 46.73
C PHE A 2 -2.50 21.34 46.11
N VAL A 3 -1.64 20.70 45.31
CA VAL A 3 -0.80 19.54 45.71
C VAL A 3 -1.40 18.20 45.27
N LYS A 4 -0.70 17.08 45.05
CA LYS A 4 0.68 16.60 45.25
C LYS A 4 0.83 15.33 44.38
N LYS A 5 2.02 15.07 43.85
CA LYS A 5 2.50 13.76 43.38
C LYS A 5 2.68 12.77 44.55
N CYS A 6 2.49 11.48 44.30
CA CYS A 6 3.08 10.31 44.99
C CYS A 6 2.84 9.09 44.06
N LEU A 7 3.80 8.38 43.45
CA LEU A 7 4.88 7.53 44.00
C LEU A 7 4.29 6.57 45.07
N THR A 8 4.27 5.24 44.94
CA THR A 8 5.39 4.29 44.87
C THR A 8 4.88 2.83 44.81
N GLY A 9 5.75 1.90 44.38
CA GLY A 9 5.85 0.51 44.89
C GLY A 9 5.08 -0.56 44.10
N LEU A 10 5.56 -1.79 43.89
CA LEU A 10 6.75 -2.49 44.38
C LEU A 10 6.91 -3.76 43.52
N VAL A 11 8.12 -4.02 43.03
CA VAL A 11 8.56 -5.35 42.54
C VAL A 11 8.88 -6.21 43.77
N VAL A 12 8.70 -7.55 43.68
CA VAL A 12 9.54 -8.63 44.25
C VAL A 12 8.71 -9.90 44.61
N LEU A 13 8.80 -10.91 43.73
CA LEU A 13 9.39 -12.26 43.94
C LEU A 13 8.72 -13.36 44.81
N LEU A 14 9.02 -14.61 44.41
CA LEU A 14 8.94 -15.95 45.08
C LEU A 14 7.71 -16.82 44.73
N ALA A 15 7.78 -18.13 44.47
CA ALA A 15 8.88 -19.10 44.35
C ALA A 15 8.39 -20.43 43.71
N ILE A 16 9.23 -20.99 42.82
CA ILE A 16 9.73 -22.38 42.66
C ILE A 16 8.89 -23.56 43.22
N LEU A 17 8.62 -24.57 42.37
CA LEU A 17 8.67 -26.00 42.73
C LEU A 17 9.07 -26.90 41.53
N VAL A 18 10.04 -27.77 41.80
CA VAL A 18 10.87 -28.66 40.94
C VAL A 18 10.20 -30.06 40.87
N CYS A 19 10.29 -30.91 39.83
CA CYS A 19 11.32 -31.97 39.57
C CYS A 19 10.86 -32.80 38.33
N VAL A 20 11.63 -32.95 37.24
CA VAL A 20 12.65 -33.99 36.90
C VAL A 20 12.10 -35.36 36.44
N ASN A 21 12.76 -35.90 35.38
CA ASN A 21 12.79 -37.26 34.77
C ASN A 21 12.11 -37.36 33.38
N THR A 22 12.63 -37.98 32.30
CA THR A 22 13.85 -38.76 31.96
C THR A 22 13.86 -38.99 30.43
N ALA A 23 15.06 -38.93 29.82
CA ALA A 23 15.55 -39.59 28.59
C ALA A 23 14.61 -39.94 27.40
N GLY A 24 14.94 -39.40 26.21
CA GLY A 24 15.23 -40.24 25.04
C GLY A 24 14.27 -40.26 23.84
N SER A 25 14.82 -39.78 22.72
CA SER A 25 14.56 -40.13 21.31
C SER A 25 13.50 -39.43 20.46
N LEU A 26 13.97 -39.22 19.23
CA LEU A 26 13.50 -38.42 18.10
C LEU A 26 12.27 -39.01 17.38
N GLY A 27 11.56 -38.12 16.68
CA GLY A 27 10.44 -38.43 15.79
C GLY A 27 9.12 -38.12 16.47
N VAL A 28 8.23 -37.27 15.96
CA VAL A 28 7.86 -37.03 14.57
C VAL A 28 7.32 -35.61 14.50
N TYR A 29 7.97 -34.73 13.73
CA TYR A 29 7.34 -33.48 13.32
C TYR A 29 6.37 -33.86 12.21
N ALA A 30 5.08 -33.93 12.54
CA ALA A 30 4.04 -34.04 11.53
C ALA A 30 3.97 -32.69 10.80
N GLU A 31 4.73 -32.55 9.72
CA GLU A 31 4.46 -31.56 8.68
C GLU A 31 3.10 -31.92 8.07
N SER A 32 2.04 -31.38 8.66
CA SER A 32 0.84 -31.10 7.87
C SER A 32 1.19 -29.92 6.99
N GLY A 33 1.83 -30.21 5.86
CA GLY A 33 2.00 -29.29 4.75
C GLY A 33 0.64 -28.94 4.16
N VAL A 34 -0.15 -28.16 4.89
CA VAL A 34 -1.10 -27.25 4.25
C VAL A 34 -0.23 -26.22 3.57
N GLY A 35 -0.02 -26.42 2.27
CA GLY A 35 0.62 -25.46 1.40
C GLY A 35 -0.07 -24.12 1.58
N THR A 36 0.50 -23.27 2.43
CA THR A 36 0.23 -21.85 2.43
C THR A 36 0.91 -21.35 1.16
N GLN A 37 0.19 -21.48 0.05
CA GLN A 37 0.52 -20.78 -1.18
C GLN A 37 0.66 -19.31 -0.76
N PRO A 38 1.83 -18.67 -0.93
CA PRO A 38 1.98 -17.28 -0.56
C PRO A 38 0.89 -16.50 -1.28
N ALA A 39 -0.02 -15.89 -0.52
CA ALA A 39 -0.94 -14.92 -1.10
C ALA A 39 -0.05 -13.85 -1.74
N GLU A 40 -0.06 -13.75 -3.07
CA GLU A 40 0.71 -12.72 -3.75
C GLU A 40 0.24 -11.37 -3.21
N LYS A 41 1.10 -10.69 -2.46
CA LYS A 41 0.82 -9.37 -1.91
C LYS A 41 0.66 -8.41 -3.09
N VAL A 42 -0.57 -7.94 -3.32
CA VAL A 42 -0.85 -6.94 -4.36
C VAL A 42 -0.11 -5.66 -4.00
N LYS A 43 0.63 -5.10 -4.97
CA LYS A 43 1.39 -3.86 -4.79
C LYS A 43 0.40 -2.69 -4.69
N GLU A 44 0.49 -1.91 -3.62
CA GLU A 44 -0.27 -0.66 -3.45
C GLU A 44 0.63 0.54 -3.73
N LEU A 45 0.13 1.50 -4.52
CA LEU A 45 0.81 2.76 -4.85
C LEU A 45 -0.16 3.93 -4.66
N GLU A 46 0.29 4.96 -3.97
CA GLU A 46 -0.44 6.23 -3.86
C GLU A 46 -0.04 7.18 -4.99
N VAL A 47 -1.03 7.85 -5.56
CA VAL A 47 -0.84 8.95 -6.52
C VAL A 47 -1.68 10.13 -6.06
N GLU A 48 -1.02 11.24 -5.78
CA GLU A 48 -1.67 12.52 -5.54
C GLU A 48 -1.95 13.21 -6.87
N LEU A 49 -3.20 13.66 -7.01
CA LEU A 49 -3.63 14.63 -8.00
C LEU A 49 -3.80 15.95 -7.24
N ASN A 50 -3.10 16.99 -7.65
CA ASN A 50 -3.26 18.33 -7.10
C ASN A 50 -3.49 19.30 -8.25
N ASP A 51 -3.71 20.57 -7.94
CA ASP A 51 -3.95 21.59 -8.95
C ASP A 51 -2.74 21.68 -9.89
N ASP A 52 -2.96 21.13 -11.09
CA ASP A 52 -2.11 21.15 -12.27
C ASP A 52 -0.89 20.20 -12.25
N TYR A 53 -0.82 19.23 -11.31
CA TYR A 53 0.23 18.20 -11.31
C TYR A 53 -0.16 16.84 -10.71
N PHE A 54 0.61 15.81 -11.10
CA PHE A 54 0.62 14.49 -10.48
C PHE A 54 1.85 14.29 -9.59
N SER A 55 1.69 13.64 -8.43
CA SER A 55 2.80 13.22 -7.58
C SER A 55 2.65 11.75 -7.15
N PRO A 56 3.58 10.86 -7.52
CA PRO A 56 4.75 11.12 -8.37
C PRO A 56 4.36 11.40 -9.84
N LYS A 57 5.21 12.15 -10.55
CA LYS A 57 5.03 12.43 -11.99
C LYS A 57 5.30 11.20 -12.88
N ALA A 58 6.07 10.24 -12.37
CA ALA A 58 6.35 8.96 -13.02
C ALA A 58 5.94 7.82 -12.08
N ILE A 59 5.06 6.95 -12.55
CA ILE A 59 4.48 5.86 -11.77
C ILE A 59 4.88 4.54 -12.41
N THR A 60 5.52 3.65 -11.66
CA THR A 60 6.01 2.36 -12.18
C THR A 60 5.17 1.21 -11.64
N ILE A 61 4.52 0.49 -12.55
CA ILE A 61 3.66 -0.67 -12.27
C ILE A 61 4.16 -1.92 -12.98
N SER A 62 3.86 -3.09 -12.42
CA SER A 62 4.38 -4.35 -12.93
C SER A 62 3.54 -4.90 -14.09
N ASN A 63 4.22 -5.35 -15.14
CA ASN A 63 3.61 -6.04 -16.27
C ASN A 63 3.01 -7.39 -15.83
N GLY A 64 1.78 -7.68 -16.27
CA GLY A 64 1.08 -8.93 -16.03
C GLY A 64 0.63 -9.15 -14.57
N LYS A 65 0.91 -8.21 -13.66
CA LYS A 65 0.56 -8.32 -12.23
C LYS A 65 -0.42 -7.23 -11.81
N PRO A 66 -1.39 -7.54 -10.93
CA PRO A 66 -2.29 -6.53 -10.39
C PRO A 66 -1.51 -5.53 -9.52
N THR A 67 -1.77 -4.24 -9.74
CA THR A 67 -1.31 -3.14 -8.88
C THR A 67 -2.54 -2.34 -8.45
N MET A 68 -2.66 -2.08 -7.16
CA MET A 68 -3.67 -1.19 -6.59
C MET A 68 -3.13 0.25 -6.59
N LEU A 69 -3.85 1.16 -7.25
CA LEU A 69 -3.56 2.59 -7.26
C LEU A 69 -4.56 3.31 -6.36
N ILE A 70 -4.06 4.03 -5.37
CA ILE A 70 -4.83 4.89 -4.48
C ILE A 70 -4.69 6.32 -5.00
N LEU A 71 -5.69 6.79 -5.73
CA LEU A 71 -5.70 8.10 -6.37
C LEU A 71 -6.34 9.11 -5.41
N LYS A 72 -5.59 10.13 -4.98
CA LYS A 72 -6.05 11.12 -4.01
C LYS A 72 -6.03 12.51 -4.60
N ASN A 73 -7.19 13.12 -4.76
CA ASN A 73 -7.27 14.52 -5.16
C ASN A 73 -7.12 15.42 -3.93
N LYS A 74 -5.95 16.07 -3.81
CA LYS A 74 -5.64 17.06 -2.76
C LYS A 74 -5.77 18.50 -3.24
N GLY A 75 -6.12 18.70 -4.52
CA GLY A 75 -6.38 20.01 -5.11
C GLY A 75 -7.78 20.53 -4.81
N LYS A 76 -8.07 21.72 -5.34
CA LYS A 76 -9.38 22.36 -5.27
C LYS A 76 -10.21 22.14 -6.53
N LYS A 77 -9.58 21.76 -7.64
CA LYS A 77 -10.24 21.43 -8.92
C LYS A 77 -10.54 19.93 -9.01
N GLU A 78 -11.52 19.54 -9.82
CA GLU A 78 -11.69 18.15 -10.20
C GLU A 78 -10.57 17.70 -11.14
N HIS A 79 -10.14 16.46 -11.01
CA HIS A 79 -9.02 15.94 -11.81
C HIS A 79 -9.32 14.55 -12.32
N THR A 80 -8.65 14.19 -13.42
CA THR A 80 -8.71 12.85 -13.99
C THR A 80 -7.33 12.20 -13.95
N PHE A 81 -7.31 10.90 -13.72
CA PHE A 81 -6.17 10.03 -13.97
C PHE A 81 -6.46 9.25 -15.25
N THR A 82 -5.92 9.73 -16.38
CA THR A 82 -6.23 9.18 -17.70
C THR A 82 -4.96 8.67 -18.38
N VAL A 83 -4.97 7.38 -18.73
CA VAL A 83 -3.92 6.71 -19.51
C VAL A 83 -4.61 5.97 -20.65
N GLU A 84 -4.85 6.67 -21.75
CA GLU A 84 -5.69 6.21 -22.87
C GLU A 84 -5.23 4.85 -23.43
N LYS A 85 -3.92 4.70 -23.64
CA LYS A 85 -3.33 3.45 -24.16
C LYS A 85 -3.48 2.24 -23.24
N LEU A 86 -3.77 2.46 -21.95
CA LEU A 86 -4.05 1.40 -20.98
C LEU A 86 -5.55 1.27 -20.68
N GLY A 87 -6.42 2.05 -21.33
CA GLY A 87 -7.86 2.05 -21.09
C GLY A 87 -8.26 2.54 -19.69
N ILE A 88 -7.42 3.38 -19.07
CA ILE A 88 -7.69 3.94 -17.74
C ILE A 88 -8.22 5.36 -17.90
N ASP A 89 -9.40 5.63 -17.37
CA ASP A 89 -9.94 6.99 -17.20
C ASP A 89 -10.75 7.07 -15.91
N VAL A 90 -10.22 7.80 -14.92
CA VAL A 90 -10.84 7.90 -13.60
C VAL A 90 -10.91 9.36 -13.18
N GLU A 91 -12.11 9.87 -12.97
CA GLU A 91 -12.31 11.20 -12.40
C GLU A 91 -12.37 11.14 -10.87
N ILE A 92 -11.72 12.10 -10.21
CA ILE A 92 -11.66 12.25 -8.76
C ILE A 92 -12.01 13.69 -8.38
N GLN A 93 -13.09 13.85 -7.63
CA GLN A 93 -13.59 15.13 -7.14
C GLN A 93 -12.67 15.72 -6.04
N PRO A 94 -12.67 17.05 -5.81
CA PRO A 94 -11.81 17.70 -4.82
C PRO A 94 -11.93 17.09 -3.42
N GLY A 95 -10.78 16.83 -2.78
CA GLY A 95 -10.72 16.24 -1.44
C GLY A 95 -11.20 14.79 -1.35
N LYS A 96 -11.41 14.11 -2.49
CA LYS A 96 -11.81 12.70 -2.55
C LYS A 96 -10.65 11.81 -2.97
N GLU A 97 -10.83 10.52 -2.73
CA GLU A 97 -9.94 9.47 -3.21
C GLU A 97 -10.72 8.35 -3.89
N LYS A 98 -10.05 7.64 -4.80
CA LYS A 98 -10.53 6.42 -5.44
C LYS A 98 -9.41 5.40 -5.50
N THR A 99 -9.74 4.16 -5.18
CA THR A 99 -8.83 3.02 -5.35
C THR A 99 -9.23 2.23 -6.58
N ILE A 100 -8.27 1.98 -7.46
CA ILE A 100 -8.46 1.13 -8.66
C ILE A 100 -7.40 0.02 -8.68
N THR A 101 -7.74 -1.10 -9.30
CA THR A 101 -6.78 -2.18 -9.56
C THR A 101 -6.51 -2.24 -11.06
N VAL A 102 -5.24 -2.12 -11.44
CA VAL A 102 -4.79 -2.19 -12.83
C VAL A 102 -3.93 -3.43 -13.04
N LYS A 103 -4.04 -4.06 -14.21
CA LYS A 103 -3.22 -5.22 -14.60
C LYS A 103 -2.81 -5.08 -16.06
N PRO A 104 -1.87 -4.17 -16.38
CA PRO A 104 -1.40 -4.00 -17.75
C PRO A 104 -0.66 -5.26 -18.21
N ASN A 105 -0.77 -5.59 -19.49
CA ASN A 105 -0.09 -6.73 -20.12
C ASN A 105 0.88 -6.31 -21.24
N GLN A 106 1.02 -5.00 -21.44
CA GLN A 106 1.92 -4.41 -22.43
C GLN A 106 3.00 -3.60 -21.71
N PRO A 107 4.28 -3.99 -21.78
CA PRO A 107 5.37 -3.18 -21.26
C PRO A 107 5.54 -1.90 -22.09
N GLY A 108 6.02 -0.84 -21.46
CA GLY A 108 6.26 0.43 -22.13
C GLY A 108 6.07 1.66 -21.23
N THR A 109 6.27 2.83 -21.83
CA THR A 109 5.96 4.12 -21.19
C THR A 109 4.71 4.70 -21.84
N PHE A 110 3.73 5.01 -21.02
CA PHE A 110 2.43 5.53 -21.41
C PHE A 110 2.24 6.92 -20.83
N GLU A 111 1.67 7.82 -21.63
CA GLU A 111 1.35 9.17 -21.19
C GLU A 111 0.21 9.14 -20.17
N LEU A 112 0.38 9.87 -19.07
CA LEU A 112 -0.67 10.15 -18.11
C LEU A 112 -1.07 11.62 -18.25
N ILE A 113 -2.35 11.89 -18.43
CA ILE A 113 -2.89 13.25 -18.50
C ILE A 113 -4.05 13.42 -17.54
N CYS A 114 -4.31 14.68 -17.17
CA CYS A 114 -5.62 15.11 -16.72
C CYS A 114 -6.35 15.74 -17.92
N ARG A 115 -7.50 15.17 -18.34
CA ARG A 115 -8.30 15.67 -19.47
C ARG A 115 -8.70 17.15 -19.34
N TYR A 116 -8.79 17.67 -18.13
CA TYR A 116 -9.20 19.05 -17.87
C TYR A 116 -8.02 20.04 -17.85
N HIS A 117 -6.83 19.59 -17.43
CA HIS A 117 -5.69 20.48 -17.16
C HIS A 117 -4.40 20.11 -17.94
N PHE A 118 -4.48 19.23 -18.94
CA PHE A 118 -3.30 18.84 -19.73
C PHE A 118 -2.68 20.02 -20.49
N GLN A 119 -3.49 20.99 -20.94
CA GLN A 119 -3.01 22.22 -21.59
C GLN A 119 -2.27 23.14 -20.61
N GLU A 120 -2.52 23.00 -19.31
CA GLU A 120 -1.84 23.72 -18.22
C GLU A 120 -0.55 22.99 -17.78
N GLY A 121 -0.24 21.83 -18.38
CA GLY A 121 0.96 21.05 -18.09
C GLY A 121 0.76 19.93 -17.07
N MET A 122 -0.49 19.60 -16.71
CA MET A 122 -0.82 18.46 -15.86
C MET A 122 -0.67 17.13 -16.62
N VAL A 123 0.59 16.76 -16.82
CA VAL A 123 1.04 15.56 -17.55
C VAL A 123 2.05 14.77 -16.71
N GLY A 124 2.05 13.46 -16.88
CA GLY A 124 2.95 12.52 -16.25
C GLY A 124 3.19 11.30 -17.13
N LYS A 125 3.71 10.22 -16.54
CA LYS A 125 3.86 8.94 -17.24
C LYS A 125 3.63 7.75 -16.34
N VAL A 126 3.07 6.69 -16.92
CA VAL A 126 3.02 5.36 -16.34
C VAL A 126 4.03 4.49 -17.08
N VAL A 127 4.93 3.87 -16.32
CA VAL A 127 5.91 2.89 -16.83
C VAL A 127 5.42 1.51 -16.44
N VAL A 128 5.29 0.63 -17.42
CA VAL A 128 4.97 -0.78 -17.24
C VAL A 128 6.22 -1.60 -17.52
N GLU A 129 6.69 -2.32 -16.50
CA GLU A 129 7.91 -3.15 -16.54
C GLU A 129 7.67 -4.59 -16.07
#